data_AF-A0A937RDH6-F1
#
_entry.id   AF-A0A937RDH6-F1
#
_cell.length_a   1.000
_cell.length_b   1.000
_cell.length_c   1.000
_cell.angle_alpha   90.00
_cell.angle_beta   90.00
_cell.angle_gamma   90.00
#
_symmetry.space_group_name_H-M   'P 1'
#
loop_
_entity.id
_entity.type
_entity.pdbx_description
1 polymer ?
#
loop_
_entity_poly.entity_id
_entity_poly.type
_entity_poly.pdbx_seq_one_letter_code
_entity_poly.pdbx_strand_id
1 'polypeptide(L)'
;MRTRSKLTLTCALAVALTVTACGSTADPAVNPSAAASGTLDVTATGPPTPGSGDVLAVVYGAKVGWLPDGVALSWDTFDARENLYGFPGSWYRQTASFHAGVDIRRELDAGGSALDPYAAHEVEVLRTREPGGAVPDVDAWRAHLDAEVAAAAGTLTRAYEQATVGGGPALLTRTVNTAPGSWTGDKPPPAEVVDHSVYWRVETAGDQVGVKVTGPDRDAVLRIAESMTVGARPTGPSAPDDAAARIRASVQTALDGSLGEGMLDAVTEIDVVGPAFDAALVAHPAAVRGLTVAGFDPASEVVWLGTSSAELVGILVDVVAEHGDPGVGAIGRHVAGGPVTTSARMMGLADGWKVARESYCGLTFPVLVCPAFN
;
A
#
# COMPACT_ATOMS: atom_id res chain seq x y z
N MET A 1 50.59 50.19 5.66
CA MET A 1 51.51 50.39 6.80
C MET A 1 50.77 50.05 8.09
N ARG A 2 51.52 49.52 9.08
CA ARG A 2 51.14 48.89 10.37
C ARG A 2 49.96 49.59 11.10
N THR A 3 49.05 48.91 11.81
CA THR A 3 49.29 48.06 13.01
C THR A 3 48.17 47.05 13.30
N ARG A 4 48.58 45.90 13.85
CA ARG A 4 47.77 44.83 14.44
C ARG A 4 47.19 45.23 15.80
N SER A 5 46.06 44.64 16.18
CA SER A 5 45.83 44.16 17.56
C SER A 5 44.94 42.92 17.56
N LYS A 6 45.50 41.82 18.07
CA LYS A 6 44.82 40.58 18.47
C LYS A 6 44.35 40.75 19.92
N LEU A 7 43.20 40.19 20.27
CA LEU A 7 42.89 39.81 21.64
C LEU A 7 42.20 38.45 21.64
N THR A 8 42.88 37.52 22.31
CA THR A 8 42.52 36.15 22.58
C THR A 8 42.01 36.08 24.02
N LEU A 9 40.91 35.37 24.29
CA LEU A 9 40.54 34.82 25.60
C LEU A 9 39.53 33.68 25.32
N THR A 10 39.94 32.41 25.21
CA THR A 10 40.23 31.38 26.23
C THR A 10 39.06 31.05 27.17
N CYS A 11 38.68 29.76 27.13
CA CYS A 11 37.55 29.07 27.75
C CYS A 11 37.43 29.15 29.29
N ALA A 12 36.20 28.97 29.79
CA ALA A 12 35.93 28.26 31.04
C ALA A 12 34.61 27.48 30.94
N LEU A 13 34.73 26.16 31.08
CA LEU A 13 33.65 25.20 31.27
C LEU A 13 33.11 25.33 32.71
N ALA A 14 31.79 25.28 32.90
CA ALA A 14 31.21 24.87 34.17
C ALA A 14 29.85 24.20 33.91
N VAL A 15 29.88 22.87 34.02
CA VAL A 15 28.74 21.97 34.06
C VAL A 15 28.08 22.10 35.43
N ALA A 16 26.77 22.34 35.46
CA ALA A 16 25.96 22.14 36.66
C ALA A 16 24.71 21.34 36.27
N LEU A 17 24.70 20.07 36.71
CA LEU A 17 23.57 19.16 36.63
C LEU A 17 22.44 19.67 37.53
N THR A 18 21.24 19.82 36.97
CA THR A 18 19.98 19.80 37.71
C THR A 18 19.09 18.71 37.14
N VAL A 19 19.14 17.54 37.79
CA VAL A 19 18.19 16.45 37.59
C VAL A 19 16.86 16.91 38.18
N THR A 20 15.90 17.21 37.32
CA THR A 20 14.50 17.35 37.73
C THR A 20 13.71 16.28 37.00
N ALA A 21 13.30 15.27 37.76
CA ALA A 21 12.52 14.14 37.31
C ALA A 21 11.14 14.62 36.83
N CYS A 22 10.94 14.66 35.52
CA CYS A 22 9.61 14.54 34.91
C CYS A 22 9.52 13.14 34.34
N GLY A 23 8.60 12.35 34.89
CA GLY A 23 8.22 11.06 34.32
C GLY A 23 7.58 11.27 32.97
N SER A 24 8.35 11.09 31.90
CA SER A 24 7.82 10.74 30.60
C SER A 24 7.91 9.23 30.48
N THR A 25 6.75 8.58 30.47
CA THR A 25 6.61 7.24 29.91
C THR A 25 7.17 7.29 28.50
N ALA A 26 8.33 6.66 28.30
CA ALA A 26 8.92 6.49 26.98
C ALA A 26 7.98 5.60 26.17
N ASP A 27 7.35 6.16 25.16
CA ASP A 27 6.81 5.38 24.06
C ASP A 27 7.94 4.53 23.48
N PRO A 28 7.74 3.21 23.27
CA PRO A 28 8.73 2.41 22.57
C PRO A 28 8.87 2.98 21.15
N ALA A 29 10.04 3.54 20.87
CA ALA A 29 10.43 3.98 19.55
C ALA A 29 10.33 2.80 18.58
N VAL A 30 9.25 2.77 17.78
CA VAL A 30 9.13 1.90 16.62
C VAL A 30 10.20 2.36 15.64
N ASN A 31 11.14 1.47 15.36
CA ASN A 31 12.26 1.69 14.46
C ASN A 31 11.73 2.07 13.06
N PRO A 32 11.90 3.31 12.57
CA PRO A 32 11.26 3.79 11.34
C PRO A 32 11.84 3.17 10.06
N SER A 33 12.85 2.31 10.17
CA SER A 33 13.51 1.66 9.03
C SER A 33 12.82 0.39 8.52
N ALA A 34 11.83 -0.15 9.22
CA ALA A 34 11.05 -1.31 8.78
C ALA A 34 9.76 -0.95 8.01
N ALA A 35 9.45 0.34 7.91
CA ALA A 35 8.26 0.83 7.21
C ALA A 35 8.58 1.45 5.83
N ALA A 36 9.86 1.59 5.47
CA ALA A 36 10.31 2.41 4.34
C ALA A 36 10.86 1.61 3.14
N SER A 37 10.94 0.29 3.26
CA SER A 37 11.18 -0.63 2.14
C SER A 37 10.36 -1.89 2.44
N GLY A 38 9.68 -2.43 1.43
CA GLY A 38 8.85 -3.65 1.53
C GLY A 38 9.62 -4.92 1.87
N THR A 39 10.76 -4.85 2.54
CA THR A 39 11.50 -5.98 3.08
C THR A 39 11.12 -6.16 4.55
N LEU A 40 10.10 -6.98 4.78
CA LEU A 40 9.93 -7.65 6.06
C LEU A 40 11.23 -8.42 6.35
N ASP A 41 11.95 -8.02 7.39
CA ASP A 41 13.14 -8.73 7.86
C ASP A 41 12.71 -10.10 8.41
N VAL A 42 12.79 -11.14 7.57
CA VAL A 42 12.45 -12.52 7.92
C VAL A 42 13.58 -13.09 8.77
N THR A 43 13.62 -12.72 10.05
CA THR A 43 14.45 -13.39 11.07
C THR A 43 13.64 -13.87 12.27
N ALA A 44 12.34 -14.10 12.11
CA ALA A 44 11.56 -14.89 13.08
C ALA A 44 11.71 -16.39 12.77
N THR A 45 12.85 -16.99 13.15
CA THR A 45 13.02 -18.45 13.15
C THR A 45 12.40 -19.04 14.41
N GLY A 46 11.07 -19.17 14.42
CA GLY A 46 10.35 -19.92 15.44
C GLY A 46 8.84 -19.81 15.29
N PRO A 47 8.07 -20.87 15.64
CA PRO A 47 6.62 -20.77 15.67
C PRO A 47 6.22 -19.69 16.68
N PRO A 48 5.37 -18.71 16.30
CA PRO A 48 4.95 -17.69 17.25
C PRO A 48 4.19 -18.33 18.38
N THR A 49 4.47 -17.85 19.57
CA THR A 49 3.72 -18.22 20.76
C THR A 49 2.38 -17.48 20.70
N PRO A 50 1.23 -18.15 20.84
CA PRO A 50 -0.06 -17.46 20.96
C PRO A 50 0.03 -16.40 22.06
N GLY A 51 -0.06 -15.12 21.69
CA GLY A 51 0.05 -13.98 22.62
C GLY A 51 1.41 -13.27 22.71
N SER A 52 2.39 -13.54 21.82
CA SER A 52 3.70 -12.85 21.88
C SER A 52 3.70 -11.37 21.49
N GLY A 53 2.61 -10.85 20.90
CA GLY A 53 2.46 -9.42 20.61
C GLY A 53 3.31 -8.90 19.44
N ASP A 54 4.01 -9.76 18.71
CA ASP A 54 4.79 -9.38 17.54
C ASP A 54 3.86 -9.03 16.38
N VAL A 55 3.97 -7.80 15.87
CA VAL A 55 3.19 -7.31 14.72
C VAL A 55 4.04 -7.52 13.47
N LEU A 56 3.58 -8.38 12.55
CA LEU A 56 4.27 -8.68 11.30
C LEU A 56 3.85 -7.75 10.16
N ALA A 57 2.61 -7.29 10.14
CA ALA A 57 2.14 -6.32 9.15
C ALA A 57 1.01 -5.46 9.72
N VAL A 58 0.80 -4.30 9.11
CA VAL A 58 -0.34 -3.42 9.39
C VAL A 58 -1.08 -3.11 8.10
N VAL A 59 -2.36 -3.46 8.05
CA VAL A 59 -3.27 -3.22 6.92
C VAL A 59 -4.42 -2.36 7.43
N TYR A 60 -4.43 -1.09 7.07
CA TYR A 60 -5.42 -0.07 7.45
C TYR A 60 -5.91 -0.13 8.91
N GLY A 61 -4.95 -0.13 9.84
CA GLY A 61 -5.20 -0.19 11.28
C GLY A 61 -5.46 -1.58 11.85
N ALA A 62 -5.53 -2.62 11.01
CA ALA A 62 -5.49 -4.01 11.43
C ALA A 62 -4.04 -4.50 11.49
N LYS A 63 -3.65 -5.12 12.60
CA LYS A 63 -2.33 -5.72 12.80
C LYS A 63 -2.42 -7.22 12.55
N VAL A 64 -1.50 -7.75 11.76
CA VAL A 64 -1.35 -9.18 11.50
C VAL A 64 -0.27 -9.73 12.41
N GLY A 65 -0.63 -10.66 13.30
CA GLY A 65 0.29 -11.27 14.27
C GLY A 65 0.96 -12.56 13.80
N TRP A 66 0.47 -13.15 12.71
CA TRP A 66 1.01 -14.38 12.14
C TRP A 66 0.90 -14.42 10.62
N LEU A 67 1.94 -14.94 9.99
CA LEU A 67 1.99 -15.28 8.57
C LEU A 67 2.74 -16.61 8.42
N PRO A 68 2.50 -17.39 7.34
CA PRO A 68 3.29 -18.58 7.06
C PRO A 68 4.79 -18.29 6.96
N ASP A 69 5.61 -19.26 7.37
CA ASP A 69 7.06 -19.07 7.39
C ASP A 69 7.61 -18.76 5.99
N GLY A 70 8.45 -17.74 5.90
CA GLY A 70 9.11 -17.36 4.66
C GLY A 70 8.24 -16.60 3.66
N VAL A 71 7.02 -16.19 4.03
CA VAL A 71 6.25 -15.22 3.23
C VAL A 71 6.67 -13.79 3.56
N ALA A 72 6.58 -12.91 2.57
CA ALA A 72 6.82 -11.49 2.69
C ALA A 72 5.74 -10.70 1.95
N LEU A 73 5.58 -9.43 2.31
CA LEU A 73 4.70 -8.51 1.61
C LEU A 73 5.22 -8.38 0.17
N SER A 74 4.38 -8.72 -0.81
CA SER A 74 4.71 -8.55 -2.23
C SER A 74 4.05 -7.33 -2.85
N TRP A 75 2.87 -6.96 -2.33
CA TRP A 75 2.03 -5.93 -2.91
C TRP A 75 1.06 -5.40 -1.87
N ASP A 76 0.76 -4.12 -1.95
CA ASP A 76 -0.22 -3.44 -1.12
C ASP A 76 -0.88 -2.33 -1.94
N THR A 77 -2.20 -2.30 -1.96
CA THR A 77 -2.96 -1.21 -2.54
C THR A 77 -3.99 -0.64 -1.61
N PHE A 78 -4.24 0.64 -1.83
CA PHE A 78 -5.35 1.34 -1.25
C PHE A 78 -6.29 1.82 -2.35
N ASP A 79 -7.58 1.62 -2.14
CA ASP A 79 -8.65 2.04 -3.01
C ASP A 79 -9.66 2.86 -2.21
N ALA A 80 -10.10 3.96 -2.80
CA ALA A 80 -11.27 4.69 -2.34
C ALA A 80 -12.34 4.65 -3.44
N ARG A 81 -13.47 4.00 -3.18
CA ARG A 81 -14.46 3.67 -4.21
C ARG A 81 -15.88 3.98 -3.75
N GLU A 82 -16.67 4.45 -4.70
CA GLU A 82 -18.13 4.44 -4.60
C GLU A 82 -18.63 3.06 -5.03
N ASN A 83 -19.45 2.44 -4.20
CA ASN A 83 -19.97 1.09 -4.36
C ASN A 83 -18.87 0.03 -4.44
N LEU A 84 -18.68 -0.72 -3.34
CA LEU A 84 -17.70 -1.81 -3.29
C LEU A 84 -18.44 -3.14 -3.23
N TYR A 85 -18.09 -4.10 -4.11
CA TYR A 85 -18.76 -5.41 -4.17
C TYR A 85 -20.29 -5.31 -4.37
N GLY A 86 -20.77 -4.24 -5.02
CA GLY A 86 -22.21 -3.97 -5.16
C GLY A 86 -22.90 -3.49 -3.87
N PHE A 87 -22.16 -3.31 -2.77
CA PHE A 87 -22.66 -2.64 -1.58
C PHE A 87 -22.64 -1.13 -1.78
N PRO A 88 -23.80 -0.44 -1.67
CA PRO A 88 -23.86 0.99 -1.85
C PRO A 88 -23.07 1.74 -0.78
N GLY A 89 -22.58 2.92 -1.13
CA GLY A 89 -21.85 3.81 -0.23
C GLY A 89 -20.41 4.05 -0.65
N SER A 90 -19.72 4.88 0.12
CA SER A 90 -18.34 5.26 -0.12
C SER A 90 -17.41 4.47 0.81
N TRP A 91 -16.42 3.80 0.23
CA TRP A 91 -15.59 2.82 0.93
C TRP A 91 -14.11 3.14 0.80
N TYR A 92 -13.37 2.84 1.86
CA TYR A 92 -11.93 2.63 1.84
C TYR A 92 -11.66 1.13 1.91
N ARG A 93 -10.76 0.69 1.03
CA ARG A 93 -10.24 -0.66 1.01
C ARG A 93 -8.72 -0.59 0.99
N GLN A 94 -8.08 -1.32 1.88
CA GLN A 94 -6.66 -1.65 1.72
C GLN A 94 -6.53 -3.17 1.58
N THR A 95 -5.75 -3.60 0.59
CA THR A 95 -5.44 -5.01 0.37
C THR A 95 -3.94 -5.17 0.38
N ALA A 96 -3.44 -6.06 1.23
CA ALA A 96 -2.04 -6.45 1.28
C ALA A 96 -1.91 -7.93 0.90
N SER A 97 -1.06 -8.23 -0.08
CA SER A 97 -0.82 -9.58 -0.57
C SER A 97 0.59 -10.03 -0.16
N PHE A 98 0.67 -11.26 0.34
CA PHE A 98 1.87 -11.89 0.87
C PHE A 98 2.19 -13.14 0.05
N HIS A 99 3.40 -13.22 -0.48
CA HIS A 99 3.89 -14.38 -1.23
C HIS A 99 5.11 -14.98 -0.55
N ALA A 100 5.44 -16.23 -0.87
CA ALA A 100 6.71 -16.81 -0.47
C ALA A 100 7.87 -15.95 -0.99
N GLY A 101 8.78 -15.52 -0.11
CA GLY A 101 9.90 -14.67 -0.48
C GLY A 101 10.87 -15.34 -1.47
N VAL A 102 10.83 -16.67 -1.60
CA VAL A 102 11.53 -17.40 -2.66
C VAL A 102 10.91 -17.15 -4.04
N ASP A 103 9.59 -17.01 -4.14
CA ASP A 103 8.90 -16.77 -5.40
C ASP A 103 9.02 -15.29 -5.80
N ILE A 104 8.93 -14.38 -4.82
CA ILE A 104 9.26 -12.96 -5.02
C ILE A 104 10.66 -12.84 -5.63
N ARG A 105 11.68 -13.38 -4.97
CA ARG A 105 13.07 -13.33 -5.48
C ARG A 105 13.22 -13.98 -6.85
N ARG A 106 12.59 -15.14 -7.07
CA ARG A 106 12.67 -15.84 -8.36
C ARG A 106 12.10 -14.99 -9.51
N GLU A 107 10.95 -14.36 -9.32
CA GLU A 107 10.36 -13.49 -10.34
C GLU A 107 11.24 -12.26 -10.58
N LEU A 108 11.79 -11.65 -9.52
CA LEU A 108 12.73 -10.53 -9.64
C LEU A 108 14.00 -10.90 -10.41
N ASP A 109 14.64 -12.03 -10.07
CA ASP A 109 15.85 -12.53 -10.74
C ASP A 109 15.58 -12.84 -12.22
N ALA A 110 14.35 -13.24 -12.57
CA ALA A 110 13.92 -13.48 -13.93
C ALA A 110 13.57 -12.20 -14.71
N GLY A 111 13.61 -11.03 -14.06
CA GLY A 111 13.10 -9.77 -14.62
C GLY A 111 11.58 -9.78 -14.82
N GLY A 112 10.89 -10.73 -14.19
CA GLY A 112 9.43 -10.85 -14.18
C GLY A 112 8.80 -9.78 -13.30
N SER A 113 7.60 -9.34 -13.68
CA SER A 113 6.82 -8.34 -12.95
C SER A 113 5.58 -8.92 -12.27
N ALA A 114 5.42 -10.25 -12.33
CA ALA A 114 4.13 -10.88 -12.18
C ALA A 114 4.27 -12.12 -11.26
N LEU A 115 3.76 -12.03 -10.03
CA LEU A 115 3.64 -13.16 -9.10
C LEU A 115 2.33 -13.90 -9.31
N ASP A 116 2.32 -15.22 -9.08
CA ASP A 116 1.11 -16.04 -9.20
C ASP A 116 0.07 -15.58 -8.15
N PRO A 117 -1.03 -14.91 -8.56
CA PRO A 117 -1.99 -14.34 -7.61
C PRO A 117 -2.70 -15.42 -6.79
N TYR A 118 -2.73 -16.67 -7.24
CA TYR A 118 -3.38 -17.79 -6.54
C TYR A 118 -2.48 -18.43 -5.48
N ALA A 119 -1.20 -18.07 -5.45
CA ALA A 119 -0.27 -18.48 -4.41
C ALA A 119 -0.21 -17.48 -3.24
N ALA A 120 -0.90 -16.33 -3.35
CA ALA A 120 -0.88 -15.28 -2.36
C ALA A 120 -1.73 -15.61 -1.13
N HIS A 121 -1.31 -15.10 0.03
CA HIS A 121 -2.22 -14.81 1.13
C HIS A 121 -2.57 -13.34 1.10
N GLU A 122 -3.85 -13.00 1.06
CA GLU A 122 -4.31 -11.61 1.00
C GLU A 122 -5.07 -11.23 2.26
N VAL A 123 -4.76 -10.06 2.80
CA VAL A 123 -5.50 -9.43 3.88
C VAL A 123 -6.14 -8.17 3.33
N GLU A 124 -7.46 -8.13 3.35
CA GLU A 124 -8.26 -6.98 2.93
C GLU A 124 -8.99 -6.39 4.14
N VAL A 125 -8.91 -5.08 4.28
CA VAL A 125 -9.59 -4.30 5.32
C VAL A 125 -10.50 -3.27 4.68
N LEU A 126 -11.76 -3.33 5.03
CA LEU A 126 -12.86 -2.51 4.53
C LEU A 126 -13.36 -1.58 5.64
N ARG A 127 -13.43 -0.29 5.34
CA ARG A 127 -14.12 0.70 6.18
C ARG A 127 -14.98 1.59 5.29
N THR A 128 -16.04 2.14 5.86
CA THR A 128 -16.79 3.22 5.22
C THR A 128 -15.96 4.50 5.22
N ARG A 129 -16.12 5.39 4.21
CA ARG A 129 -15.43 6.68 4.23
C ARG A 129 -15.88 7.53 5.41
N GLU A 130 -17.20 7.61 5.60
CA GLU A 130 -17.82 8.32 6.70
C GLU A 130 -17.59 7.58 8.04
N PRO A 131 -17.04 8.26 9.07
CA PRO A 131 -16.87 7.64 10.38
C PRO A 131 -18.19 7.08 10.95
N GLY A 132 -18.16 5.84 11.44
CA GLY A 132 -19.34 5.18 12.01
C GLY A 132 -20.29 4.58 10.99
N GLY A 133 -19.96 4.60 9.70
CA GLY A 133 -20.73 3.91 8.66
C GLY A 133 -20.66 2.39 8.82
N ALA A 134 -21.76 1.71 8.49
CA ALA A 134 -21.86 0.26 8.61
C ALA A 134 -21.16 -0.48 7.46
N VAL A 135 -20.47 -1.57 7.79
CA VAL A 135 -19.91 -2.52 6.82
C VAL A 135 -20.85 -3.72 6.68
N PRO A 136 -20.86 -4.45 5.54
CA PRO A 136 -21.74 -5.60 5.38
C PRO A 136 -21.53 -6.61 6.50
N ASP A 137 -22.62 -7.15 7.07
CA ASP A 137 -22.50 -8.32 7.95
C ASP A 137 -22.21 -9.59 7.14
N VAL A 138 -22.01 -10.71 7.85
CA VAL A 138 -21.75 -12.02 7.26
C VAL A 138 -22.86 -12.47 6.32
N ASP A 139 -24.13 -12.16 6.61
CA ASP A 139 -25.26 -12.59 5.80
C ASP A 139 -25.37 -11.77 4.51
N ALA A 140 -25.17 -10.44 4.60
CA ALA A 140 -25.07 -9.56 3.44
C ALA A 140 -23.87 -9.91 2.56
N TRP A 141 -22.73 -10.23 3.17
CA TRP A 141 -21.55 -10.71 2.46
C TRP A 141 -21.84 -12.03 1.74
N ARG A 142 -22.46 -13.00 2.41
CA ARG A 142 -22.88 -14.26 1.79
C ARG A 142 -23.83 -14.04 0.61
N ALA A 143 -24.82 -13.16 0.75
CA ALA A 143 -25.76 -12.87 -0.33
C ALA A 143 -25.07 -12.28 -1.56
N HIS A 144 -24.09 -11.40 -1.37
CA HIS A 144 -23.22 -10.92 -2.45
C HIS A 144 -22.45 -12.07 -3.11
N LEU A 145 -21.82 -12.93 -2.31
CA LEU A 145 -21.06 -14.08 -2.80
C LEU A 145 -21.93 -15.08 -3.57
N ASP A 146 -23.19 -15.28 -3.17
CA ASP A 146 -24.16 -16.11 -3.90
C ASP A 146 -24.55 -15.49 -5.24
N ALA A 147 -24.66 -14.16 -5.31
CA ALA A 147 -24.92 -13.44 -6.56
C ALA A 147 -23.75 -13.56 -7.55
N GLU A 148 -22.50 -13.54 -7.09
CA GLU A 148 -21.32 -13.80 -7.94
C GLU A 148 -21.37 -15.20 -8.56
N VAL A 149 -21.68 -16.22 -7.74
CA VAL A 149 -21.80 -17.61 -8.21
C VAL A 149 -22.91 -17.74 -9.26
N ALA A 150 -24.06 -17.11 -9.03
CA ALA A 150 -25.17 -17.11 -9.99
C ALA A 150 -24.79 -16.42 -11.32
N ALA A 151 -24.00 -15.35 -11.27
CA ALA A 151 -23.54 -14.62 -12.45
C ALA A 151 -22.45 -15.37 -13.24
N ALA A 152 -21.66 -16.22 -12.58
CA ALA A 152 -20.53 -16.92 -13.20
C ALA A 152 -20.90 -18.11 -14.10
N ALA A 153 -22.19 -18.34 -14.39
CA ALA A 153 -22.67 -19.34 -15.35
C ALA A 153 -22.08 -20.76 -15.18
N GLY A 154 -21.78 -21.17 -13.95
CA GLY A 154 -21.26 -22.49 -13.61
C GLY A 154 -19.73 -22.64 -13.63
N THR A 155 -18.97 -21.57 -13.89
CA THR A 155 -17.50 -21.59 -13.79
C THR A 155 -16.99 -21.32 -12.37
N LEU A 156 -17.87 -20.85 -11.48
CA LEU A 156 -17.58 -20.59 -10.08
C LEU A 156 -18.51 -21.43 -9.21
N THR A 157 -17.94 -22.10 -8.21
CA THR A 157 -18.71 -22.73 -7.13
C THR A 157 -18.16 -22.29 -5.79
N ARG A 158 -19.04 -22.18 -4.79
CA ARG A 158 -18.66 -21.74 -3.45
C ARG A 158 -19.35 -22.58 -2.39
N ALA A 159 -18.55 -23.10 -1.46
CA ALA A 159 -19.03 -23.75 -0.25
C ALA A 159 -18.84 -22.80 0.94
N TYR A 160 -19.79 -22.81 1.85
CA TYR A 160 -19.83 -21.93 3.02
C TYR A 160 -19.72 -22.74 4.31
N GLU A 161 -18.94 -22.25 5.24
CA GLU A 161 -18.79 -22.78 6.60
C GLU A 161 -18.93 -21.60 7.58
N GLN A 162 -19.71 -21.78 8.65
CA GLN A 162 -19.71 -20.81 9.74
C GLN A 162 -18.48 -21.04 10.61
N ALA A 163 -17.74 -19.96 10.87
CA ALA A 163 -16.55 -19.97 11.69
C ALA A 163 -16.65 -18.91 12.79
N THR A 164 -15.63 -18.84 13.64
CA THR A 164 -15.50 -17.80 14.66
C THR A 164 -14.08 -17.25 14.59
N VAL A 165 -13.95 -15.92 14.50
CA VAL A 165 -12.66 -15.21 14.51
C VAL A 165 -12.73 -14.13 15.59
N GLY A 166 -11.75 -14.07 16.48
CA GLY A 166 -11.74 -13.09 17.59
C GLY A 166 -12.96 -13.17 18.51
N GLY A 167 -13.61 -14.34 18.60
CA GLY A 167 -14.85 -14.54 19.37
C GLY A 167 -16.14 -14.06 18.70
N GLY A 168 -16.07 -13.53 17.48
CA GLY A 168 -17.22 -13.08 16.68
C GLY A 168 -17.55 -14.02 15.51
N PRO A 169 -18.77 -13.94 14.96
CA PRO A 169 -19.17 -14.76 13.81
C PRO A 169 -18.37 -14.40 12.56
N ALA A 170 -17.94 -15.43 11.83
CA ALA A 170 -17.21 -15.30 10.57
C ALA A 170 -17.79 -16.24 9.50
N LEU A 171 -17.65 -15.86 8.23
CA LEU A 171 -17.99 -16.67 7.08
C LEU A 171 -16.72 -17.21 6.44
N LEU A 172 -16.45 -18.50 6.61
CA LEU A 172 -15.41 -19.19 5.87
C LEU A 172 -16.01 -19.71 4.55
N THR A 173 -15.25 -19.56 3.49
CA THR A 173 -15.64 -19.96 2.15
C THR A 173 -14.53 -20.78 1.49
N ARG A 174 -14.94 -21.75 0.68
CA ARG A 174 -14.09 -22.41 -0.29
C ARG A 174 -14.66 -22.11 -1.67
N THR A 175 -13.89 -21.42 -2.50
CA THR A 175 -14.27 -21.05 -3.86
C THR A 175 -13.48 -21.92 -4.84
N VAL A 176 -14.17 -22.55 -5.79
CA VAL A 176 -13.55 -23.25 -6.91
C VAL A 176 -13.88 -22.51 -8.19
N ASN A 177 -12.86 -22.11 -8.93
CA ASN A 177 -12.99 -21.45 -10.23
C ASN A 177 -12.38 -22.35 -11.32
N THR A 178 -13.22 -22.82 -12.24
CA THR A 178 -12.84 -23.71 -13.36
C THR A 178 -12.63 -22.95 -14.67
N ALA A 179 -12.82 -21.63 -14.66
CA ALA A 179 -12.43 -20.74 -15.73
C ALA A 179 -11.73 -19.50 -15.14
N PRO A 180 -10.59 -19.68 -14.46
CA PRO A 180 -9.80 -18.55 -14.01
C PRO A 180 -9.47 -17.68 -15.23
N GLY A 181 -9.72 -16.38 -15.10
CA GLY A 181 -9.47 -15.44 -16.19
C GLY A 181 -8.03 -15.50 -16.68
N SER A 182 -7.77 -15.01 -17.89
CA SER A 182 -6.39 -14.82 -18.35
C SER A 182 -5.71 -13.76 -17.48
N TRP A 183 -4.64 -14.11 -16.79
CA TRP A 183 -3.80 -13.12 -16.12
C TRP A 183 -2.67 -12.66 -17.04
N THR A 184 -2.24 -11.42 -16.85
CA THR A 184 -1.17 -10.78 -17.61
C THR A 184 0.17 -11.34 -17.16
N GLY A 185 0.59 -12.44 -17.79
CA GLY A 185 1.89 -13.07 -17.58
C GLY A 185 2.10 -14.22 -18.57
N ASP A 186 3.34 -14.71 -18.66
CA ASP A 186 3.72 -15.80 -19.57
C ASP A 186 3.22 -17.18 -19.10
N LYS A 187 2.55 -17.25 -17.94
CA LYS A 187 2.02 -18.49 -17.37
C LYS A 187 0.54 -18.67 -17.77
N PRO A 188 0.16 -19.79 -18.41
CA PRO A 188 -1.25 -20.07 -18.64
C PRO A 188 -1.97 -20.20 -17.30
N PRO A 189 -3.21 -19.71 -17.16
CA PRO A 189 -3.96 -19.89 -15.93
C PRO A 189 -4.17 -21.39 -15.68
N PRO A 190 -4.17 -21.84 -14.42
CA PRO A 190 -4.41 -23.24 -14.10
C PRO A 190 -5.82 -23.66 -14.56
N ALA A 191 -6.04 -24.95 -14.80
CA ALA A 191 -7.35 -25.44 -15.23
C ALA A 191 -8.43 -25.26 -14.15
N GLU A 192 -8.01 -25.19 -12.88
CA GLU A 192 -8.87 -24.98 -11.72
C GLU A 192 -8.07 -24.24 -10.65
N VAL A 193 -8.71 -23.25 -10.02
CA VAL A 193 -8.20 -22.55 -8.84
C VAL A 193 -9.10 -22.86 -7.66
N VAL A 194 -8.51 -23.15 -6.51
CA VAL A 194 -9.22 -23.32 -5.25
C VAL A 194 -8.67 -22.32 -4.24
N ASP A 195 -9.51 -21.39 -3.82
CA ASP A 195 -9.17 -20.40 -2.79
C ASP A 195 -10.07 -20.54 -1.58
N HIS A 196 -9.48 -20.35 -0.42
CA HIS A 196 -10.17 -20.22 0.85
C HIS A 196 -10.24 -18.75 1.23
N SER A 197 -11.38 -18.29 1.73
CA SER A 197 -11.45 -16.96 2.34
C SER A 197 -12.33 -16.93 3.57
N VAL A 198 -11.92 -16.17 4.59
CA VAL A 198 -12.73 -15.91 5.78
C VAL A 198 -13.03 -14.42 5.85
N TYR A 199 -14.31 -14.07 5.97
CA TYR A 199 -14.80 -12.70 6.17
C TYR A 199 -15.44 -12.58 7.55
N TRP A 200 -15.14 -11.49 8.25
CA TRP A 200 -15.83 -11.15 9.49
C TRP A 200 -15.92 -9.64 9.69
N ARG A 201 -16.88 -9.23 10.51
CA ARG A 201 -17.04 -7.83 10.94
C ARG A 201 -16.49 -7.65 12.33
N VAL A 202 -15.74 -6.57 12.54
CA VAL A 202 -15.25 -6.14 13.85
C VAL A 202 -15.86 -4.79 14.19
N GLU A 203 -16.41 -4.68 15.40
CA GLU A 203 -16.83 -3.41 15.98
C GLU A 203 -15.61 -2.78 16.68
N THR A 204 -15.29 -1.53 16.33
CA THR A 204 -14.22 -0.76 16.97
C THR A 204 -14.81 0.50 17.63
N ALA A 205 -14.00 1.24 18.38
CA ALA A 205 -14.44 2.49 18.99
C ALA A 205 -14.77 3.54 17.91
N GLY A 206 -16.03 3.56 17.48
CA GLY A 206 -16.57 4.54 16.52
C GLY A 206 -16.58 4.09 15.06
N ASP A 207 -16.30 2.82 14.74
CA ASP A 207 -16.31 2.33 13.36
C ASP A 207 -16.64 0.84 13.29
N GLN A 208 -17.25 0.41 12.18
CA GLN A 208 -17.36 -1.00 11.81
C GLN A 208 -16.30 -1.32 10.76
N VAL A 209 -15.67 -2.49 10.88
CA VAL A 209 -14.58 -2.88 10.00
C VAL A 209 -14.87 -4.25 9.42
N GLY A 210 -14.90 -4.36 8.10
CA GLY A 210 -14.94 -5.63 7.40
C GLY A 210 -13.50 -6.11 7.21
N VAL A 211 -13.21 -7.35 7.57
CA VAL A 211 -11.90 -7.95 7.31
C VAL A 211 -12.11 -9.23 6.54
N LYS A 212 -11.31 -9.41 5.48
CA LYS A 212 -11.28 -10.61 4.67
C LYS A 212 -9.85 -11.11 4.58
N VAL A 213 -9.63 -12.38 4.86
CA VAL A 213 -8.37 -13.06 4.56
C VAL A 213 -8.64 -14.08 3.47
N THR A 214 -7.82 -14.10 2.42
CA THR A 214 -7.91 -15.04 1.29
C THR A 214 -6.58 -15.76 1.11
N GLY A 215 -6.61 -16.99 0.62
CA GLY A 215 -5.40 -17.71 0.19
C GLY A 215 -5.65 -19.18 -0.16
N PRO A 216 -4.61 -19.90 -0.59
CA PRO A 216 -4.75 -21.27 -1.11
C PRO A 216 -5.00 -22.32 -0.03
N ASP A 217 -4.65 -22.03 1.23
CA ASP A 217 -4.73 -22.98 2.34
C ASP A 217 -5.72 -22.52 3.42
N ARG A 218 -6.68 -23.39 3.75
CA ARG A 218 -7.75 -23.12 4.72
C ARG A 218 -7.20 -22.78 6.11
N ASP A 219 -6.25 -23.58 6.58
CA ASP A 219 -5.77 -23.50 7.96
C ASP A 219 -4.86 -22.27 8.15
N ALA A 220 -4.05 -21.94 7.15
CA ALA A 220 -3.30 -20.69 7.10
C ALA A 220 -4.22 -19.47 7.09
N VAL A 221 -5.28 -19.47 6.26
CA VAL A 221 -6.27 -18.38 6.21
C VAL A 221 -6.92 -18.15 7.58
N LEU A 222 -7.36 -19.22 8.25
CA LEU A 222 -7.94 -19.11 9.59
C LEU A 222 -6.92 -18.64 10.62
N ARG A 223 -5.69 -19.16 10.59
CA ARG A 223 -4.65 -18.77 11.55
C ARG A 223 -4.20 -17.32 11.37
N ILE A 224 -4.12 -16.82 10.13
CA ILE A 224 -3.88 -15.39 9.86
C ILE A 224 -5.02 -14.59 10.49
N ALA A 225 -6.28 -14.92 10.19
CA ALA A 225 -7.45 -14.22 10.71
C ALA A 225 -7.49 -14.20 12.25
N GLU A 226 -7.23 -15.33 12.90
CA GLU A 226 -7.20 -15.46 14.37
C GLU A 226 -6.04 -14.68 15.02
N SER A 227 -4.94 -14.46 14.28
CA SER A 227 -3.81 -13.65 14.76
C SER A 227 -4.05 -12.14 14.67
N MET A 228 -5.10 -11.72 13.97
CA MET A 228 -5.32 -10.31 13.68
C MET A 228 -5.93 -9.55 14.86
N THR A 229 -5.50 -8.31 15.03
CA THR A 229 -6.16 -7.34 15.91
C THR A 229 -6.55 -6.11 15.11
N VAL A 230 -7.80 -5.67 15.24
CA VAL A 230 -8.32 -4.52 14.47
C VAL A 230 -8.42 -3.32 15.40
N GLY A 231 -7.62 -2.29 15.11
CA GLY A 231 -7.62 -1.03 15.84
C GLY A 231 -8.62 -0.02 15.30
N ALA A 232 -8.61 1.17 15.91
CA ALA A 232 -9.29 2.34 15.36
C ALA A 232 -8.71 2.70 13.98
N ARG A 233 -9.43 3.56 13.25
CA ARG A 233 -8.92 4.14 12.00
C ARG A 233 -7.56 4.80 12.27
N PRO A 234 -6.53 4.55 11.43
CA PRO A 234 -5.25 5.19 11.61
C PRO A 234 -5.39 6.71 11.61
N THR A 235 -4.75 7.35 12.58
CA THR A 235 -4.68 8.81 12.64
C THR A 235 -3.39 9.27 11.97
N GLY A 236 -3.47 10.41 11.29
CA GLY A 236 -2.30 11.08 10.75
C GLY A 236 -1.34 11.58 11.82
N PRO A 237 -0.29 12.32 11.41
CA PRO A 237 0.61 12.98 12.35
C PRO A 237 -0.14 14.03 13.20
N SER A 238 0.52 14.54 14.24
CA SER A 238 -0.05 15.53 15.17
C SER A 238 -0.52 16.84 14.51
N ALA A 239 -0.02 17.16 13.32
CA ALA A 239 -0.43 18.31 12.50
C ALA A 239 -0.90 17.79 11.11
N PRO A 240 -2.10 17.20 11.02
CA PRO A 240 -2.55 16.50 9.82
C PRO A 240 -2.78 17.45 8.65
N ASP A 241 -3.31 18.66 8.87
CA ASP A 241 -3.58 19.62 7.80
C ASP A 241 -2.30 20.12 7.14
N ASP A 242 -1.28 20.46 7.94
CA ASP A 242 0.04 20.85 7.44
C ASP A 242 0.72 19.70 6.68
N ALA A 243 0.57 18.47 7.19
CA ALA A 243 1.08 17.28 6.52
C ALA A 243 0.36 17.03 5.18
N ALA A 244 -0.96 17.22 5.14
CA ALA A 244 -1.75 17.08 3.91
C ALA A 244 -1.38 18.13 2.85
N ALA A 245 -1.03 19.36 3.26
CA ALA A 245 -0.51 20.38 2.35
C ALA A 245 0.88 19.96 1.78
N ARG A 246 1.77 19.47 2.65
CA ARG A 246 3.09 18.96 2.23
C ARG A 246 2.99 17.76 1.30
N ILE A 247 2.09 16.82 1.58
CA ILE A 247 1.82 15.65 0.72
C ILE A 247 1.44 16.08 -0.70
N ARG A 248 0.51 17.03 -0.83
CA ARG A 248 0.09 17.54 -2.15
C ARG A 248 1.26 18.20 -2.88
N ALA A 249 2.06 18.99 -2.17
CA ALA A 249 3.26 19.61 -2.76
C ALA A 249 4.28 18.55 -3.21
N SER A 250 4.54 17.51 -2.42
CA SER A 250 5.45 16.43 -2.79
C SER A 250 5.00 15.67 -4.02
N VAL A 251 3.69 15.40 -4.16
CA VAL A 251 3.13 14.77 -5.37
C VAL A 251 3.29 15.68 -6.59
N GLN A 252 3.06 16.99 -6.43
CA GLN A 252 3.30 17.96 -7.49
C GLN A 252 4.76 17.97 -7.91
N THR A 253 5.71 18.02 -6.97
CA THR A 253 7.15 17.96 -7.27
C THR A 253 7.55 16.65 -7.93
N ALA A 254 7.08 15.50 -7.40
CA ALA A 254 7.42 14.19 -7.94
C ALA A 254 6.93 14.02 -9.38
N LEU A 255 5.85 14.69 -9.78
CA LEU A 255 5.27 14.58 -11.12
C LEU A 255 5.41 15.88 -11.93
N ASP A 256 6.32 16.77 -11.57
CA ASP A 256 6.64 17.98 -12.35
C ASP A 256 7.84 17.71 -13.26
N GLY A 257 7.53 17.26 -14.47
CA GLY A 257 8.51 16.97 -15.52
C GLY A 257 9.49 18.11 -15.82
N SER A 258 9.12 19.36 -15.53
CA SER A 258 9.98 20.52 -15.77
C SER A 258 11.18 20.58 -14.83
N LEU A 259 11.13 19.89 -13.69
CA LEU A 259 12.21 19.80 -12.73
C LEU A 259 13.31 18.80 -13.13
N GLY A 260 13.05 17.92 -14.10
CA GLY A 260 13.98 16.87 -14.49
C GLY A 260 14.35 15.98 -13.29
N GLU A 261 15.65 15.78 -13.04
CA GLU A 261 16.13 15.00 -11.89
C GLU A 261 15.61 15.51 -10.53
N GLY A 262 15.27 16.81 -10.41
CA GLY A 262 14.69 17.38 -9.19
C GLY A 262 13.34 16.79 -8.80
N MET A 263 12.66 16.06 -9.68
CA MET A 263 11.47 15.27 -9.35
C MET A 263 11.77 14.21 -8.29
N LEU A 264 12.95 13.58 -8.39
CA LEU A 264 13.32 12.42 -7.57
C LEU A 264 13.53 12.79 -6.10
N ASP A 265 13.79 14.07 -5.77
CA ASP A 265 13.89 14.55 -4.39
C ASP A 265 12.61 14.28 -3.58
N ALA A 266 11.46 14.22 -4.27
CA ALA A 266 10.15 13.95 -3.70
C ALA A 266 9.72 12.47 -3.79
N VAL A 267 10.62 11.56 -4.17
CA VAL A 267 10.37 10.12 -4.32
C VAL A 267 11.22 9.33 -3.31
N THR A 268 10.68 8.24 -2.77
CA THR A 268 11.46 7.32 -1.93
C THR A 268 12.38 6.44 -2.77
N GLU A 269 13.47 5.92 -2.19
CA GLU A 269 14.38 4.98 -2.86
C GLU A 269 14.93 5.50 -4.20
N ILE A 270 15.44 6.74 -4.18
CA ILE A 270 15.98 7.43 -5.36
C ILE A 270 17.04 6.58 -6.08
N ASP A 271 17.91 5.89 -5.34
CA ASP A 271 18.97 5.04 -5.93
C ASP A 271 18.41 3.90 -6.79
N VAL A 272 17.17 3.47 -6.54
CA VAL A 272 16.48 2.43 -7.31
C VAL A 272 15.76 3.02 -8.53
N VAL A 273 15.13 4.18 -8.37
CA VAL A 273 14.33 4.84 -9.42
C VAL A 273 15.19 5.61 -10.43
N GLY A 274 16.29 6.21 -9.95
CA GLY A 274 17.17 7.09 -10.73
C GLY A 274 17.62 6.51 -12.07
N PRO A 275 18.18 5.28 -12.12
CA PRO A 275 18.59 4.69 -13.39
C PRO A 275 17.45 4.51 -14.41
N ALA A 276 16.25 4.17 -13.96
CA ALA A 276 15.07 4.07 -14.83
C ALA A 276 14.60 5.44 -15.31
N PHE A 277 14.69 6.45 -14.46
CA PHE A 277 14.39 7.83 -14.81
C PHE A 277 15.37 8.40 -15.84
N ASP A 278 16.66 8.16 -15.66
CA ASP A 278 17.69 8.57 -16.62
C ASP A 278 17.48 7.90 -17.97
N ALA A 279 17.18 6.60 -17.98
CA ALA A 279 16.85 5.87 -19.20
C ALA A 279 15.60 6.45 -19.90
N ALA A 280 14.56 6.80 -19.13
CA ALA A 280 13.36 7.43 -19.65
C ALA A 280 13.62 8.84 -20.19
N LEU A 281 14.46 9.64 -19.54
CA LEU A 281 14.88 10.96 -20.04
C LEU A 281 15.64 10.87 -21.36
N VAL A 282 16.41 9.80 -21.57
CA VAL A 282 17.13 9.55 -22.83
C VAL A 282 16.17 9.06 -23.92
N ALA A 283 15.29 8.12 -23.59
CA ALA A 283 14.39 7.49 -24.56
C ALA A 283 13.20 8.38 -24.94
N HIS A 284 12.58 9.04 -23.95
CA HIS A 284 11.34 9.79 -24.09
C HIS A 284 11.40 11.17 -23.38
N PRO A 285 12.39 12.03 -23.71
CA PRO A 285 12.61 13.30 -23.01
C PRO A 285 11.38 14.23 -22.99
N ALA A 286 10.62 14.27 -24.07
CA ALA A 286 9.43 15.11 -24.16
C ALA A 286 8.31 14.60 -23.24
N ALA A 287 8.10 13.29 -23.17
CA ALA A 287 7.07 12.69 -22.33
C ALA A 287 7.42 12.83 -20.83
N VAL A 288 8.68 12.65 -20.44
CA VAL A 288 9.12 12.89 -19.06
C VAL A 288 8.92 14.35 -18.68
N ARG A 289 9.35 15.29 -19.53
CA ARG A 289 9.18 16.73 -19.27
C ARG A 289 7.74 17.22 -19.35
N GLY A 290 6.87 16.47 -20.03
CA GLY A 290 5.45 16.74 -20.17
C GLY A 290 4.57 16.14 -19.07
N LEU A 291 5.16 15.43 -18.11
CA LEU A 291 4.46 14.93 -16.93
C LEU A 291 4.10 16.10 -16.02
N THR A 292 2.83 16.23 -15.66
CA THR A 292 2.35 17.28 -14.74
C THR A 292 1.18 16.79 -13.90
N VAL A 293 1.02 17.37 -12.71
CA VAL A 293 -0.24 17.31 -11.95
C VAL A 293 -1.16 18.42 -12.45
N ALA A 294 -2.17 18.07 -13.23
CA ALA A 294 -3.17 19.01 -13.74
C ALA A 294 -4.06 19.58 -12.61
N GLY A 295 -4.18 18.84 -11.51
CA GLY A 295 -4.87 19.28 -10.32
C GLY A 295 -5.22 18.12 -9.38
N PHE A 296 -6.15 18.40 -8.48
CA PHE A 296 -6.73 17.39 -7.60
C PHE A 296 -8.25 17.43 -7.77
N ASP A 297 -8.86 16.26 -7.84
CA ASP A 297 -10.32 16.12 -7.88
C ASP A 297 -10.96 16.80 -6.65
N PRO A 298 -12.18 17.35 -6.75
CA PRO A 298 -12.87 17.90 -5.58
C PRO A 298 -13.08 16.89 -4.43
N ALA A 299 -13.15 15.60 -4.74
CA ALA A 299 -13.18 14.51 -3.77
C ALA A 299 -11.78 13.99 -3.38
N SER A 300 -10.72 14.70 -3.76
CA SER A 300 -9.36 14.36 -3.36
C SER A 300 -9.17 14.53 -1.86
N GLU A 301 -8.47 13.57 -1.28
CA GLU A 301 -8.28 13.49 0.17
C GLU A 301 -7.00 12.76 0.51
N VAL A 302 -6.44 13.11 1.67
CA VAL A 302 -5.32 12.38 2.26
C VAL A 302 -5.90 11.41 3.29
N VAL A 303 -5.77 10.13 2.99
CA VAL A 303 -6.17 9.05 3.88
C VAL A 303 -4.97 8.57 4.67
N TRP A 304 -5.00 8.71 5.98
CA TRP A 304 -3.91 8.28 6.84
C TRP A 304 -3.92 6.76 7.02
N LEU A 305 -2.76 6.15 6.82
CA LEU A 305 -2.52 4.71 7.05
C LEU A 305 -1.69 4.47 8.31
N GLY A 306 -1.03 5.53 8.78
CA GLY A 306 -0.35 5.65 10.06
C GLY A 306 0.17 7.08 10.24
N THR A 307 1.05 7.27 11.21
CA THR A 307 1.65 8.59 11.51
C THR A 307 2.66 9.05 10.44
N SER A 308 3.24 8.10 9.70
CA SER A 308 4.27 8.32 8.68
C SER A 308 3.91 7.68 7.33
N SER A 309 2.64 7.31 7.13
CA SER A 309 2.16 6.76 5.86
C SER A 309 0.75 7.23 5.57
N ALA A 310 0.49 7.58 4.31
CA ALA A 310 -0.80 8.03 3.84
C ALA A 310 -1.03 7.61 2.39
N GLU A 311 -2.28 7.65 1.95
CA GLU A 311 -2.65 7.64 0.55
C GLU A 311 -3.23 9.01 0.17
N LEU A 312 -2.74 9.63 -0.90
CA LEU A 312 -3.42 10.74 -1.55
C LEU A 312 -4.27 10.18 -2.69
N VAL A 313 -5.59 10.24 -2.57
CA VAL A 313 -6.51 9.80 -3.64
C VAL A 313 -7.05 11.00 -4.42
N GLY A 314 -7.41 10.79 -5.68
CA GLY A 314 -8.01 11.83 -6.53
C GLY A 314 -7.00 12.79 -7.16
N ILE A 315 -5.81 12.30 -7.50
CA ILE A 315 -4.78 13.07 -8.23
C ILE A 315 -5.16 13.09 -9.70
N LEU A 316 -5.15 14.26 -10.34
CA LEU A 316 -5.36 14.39 -11.79
C LEU A 316 -3.99 14.55 -12.47
N VAL A 317 -3.51 13.49 -13.11
CA VAL A 317 -2.22 13.47 -13.81
C VAL A 317 -2.43 13.68 -15.30
N ASP A 318 -1.62 14.55 -15.90
CA ASP A 318 -1.56 14.76 -17.34
C ASP A 318 -0.16 14.43 -17.87
N VAL A 319 -0.13 13.82 -19.06
CA VAL A 319 1.09 13.43 -19.75
C VAL A 319 0.97 13.93 -21.19
N VAL A 320 1.76 14.96 -21.52
CA VAL A 320 1.85 15.43 -22.90
C VAL A 320 2.69 14.44 -23.71
N ALA A 321 2.04 13.45 -24.33
CA ALA A 321 2.69 12.59 -25.31
C ALA A 321 2.78 13.30 -26.66
N GLU A 322 3.98 13.41 -27.24
CA GLU A 322 4.11 13.75 -28.65
C GLU A 322 3.49 12.64 -29.49
N HIS A 323 2.56 13.02 -30.39
CA HIS A 323 1.94 12.09 -31.34
C HIS A 323 3.03 11.39 -32.17
N GLY A 324 3.12 10.06 -32.06
CA GLY A 324 3.84 9.24 -33.03
C GLY A 324 5.06 8.48 -32.54
N ASP A 325 5.27 8.31 -31.22
CA ASP A 325 6.31 7.40 -30.73
C ASP A 325 5.76 5.96 -30.64
N PRO A 326 6.15 5.04 -31.57
CA PRO A 326 5.62 3.67 -31.62
C PRO A 326 6.11 2.79 -30.47
N GLY A 327 7.00 3.29 -29.60
CA GLY A 327 7.48 2.62 -28.39
C GLY A 327 6.59 2.77 -27.16
N VAL A 328 5.61 3.68 -27.18
CA VAL A 328 4.59 3.83 -26.12
C VAL A 328 3.49 2.77 -26.36
N GLY A 329 3.92 1.51 -26.31
CA GLY A 329 3.13 0.34 -26.65
C GLY A 329 1.87 0.22 -25.79
N ALA A 330 0.72 0.09 -26.47
CA ALA A 330 -0.52 -0.56 -26.02
C ALA A 330 -1.23 -0.11 -24.72
N ILE A 331 -0.68 0.80 -23.91
CA ILE A 331 -1.43 1.52 -22.86
C ILE A 331 -1.66 2.99 -23.27
N GLY A 332 -1.15 3.39 -24.44
CA GLY A 332 -1.51 4.62 -25.16
C GLY A 332 -2.91 4.62 -25.77
N ARG A 333 -3.92 4.02 -25.13
CA ARG A 333 -5.35 4.24 -25.47
C ARG A 333 -5.94 5.47 -24.78
N HIS A 334 -5.09 6.34 -24.22
CA HIS A 334 -5.49 7.46 -23.36
C HIS A 334 -5.17 8.86 -23.93
N VAL A 335 -4.60 8.98 -25.13
CA VAL A 335 -4.20 10.26 -25.75
C VAL A 335 -5.38 11.06 -26.36
N ALA A 336 -6.60 10.92 -25.83
CA ALA A 336 -7.77 11.68 -26.32
C ALA A 336 -8.74 12.18 -25.23
N GLY A 337 -8.48 11.94 -23.93
CA GLY A 337 -9.50 12.04 -22.88
C GLY A 337 -9.31 13.09 -21.77
N GLY A 338 -8.17 13.77 -21.67
CA GLY A 338 -7.86 14.65 -20.55
C GLY A 338 -7.20 13.92 -19.35
N PRO A 339 -7.05 14.60 -18.20
CA PRO A 339 -6.32 14.07 -17.04
C PRO A 339 -6.91 12.76 -16.50
N VAL A 340 -6.05 11.88 -15.99
CA VAL A 340 -6.45 10.61 -15.36
C VAL A 340 -6.49 10.77 -13.84
N THR A 341 -7.60 10.36 -13.23
CA THR A 341 -7.74 10.29 -11.77
C THR A 341 -7.03 9.05 -11.23
N THR A 342 -6.14 9.24 -10.26
CA THR A 342 -5.30 8.19 -9.67
C THR A 342 -5.03 8.46 -8.18
N SER A 343 -4.24 7.61 -7.53
CA SER A 343 -3.79 7.77 -6.15
C SER A 343 -2.28 7.56 -6.01
N ALA A 344 -1.73 8.02 -4.89
CA ALA A 344 -0.33 7.85 -4.56
C ALA A 344 -0.15 7.51 -3.08
N ARG A 345 0.63 6.47 -2.79
CA ARG A 345 1.14 6.18 -1.47
C ARG A 345 2.22 7.19 -1.11
N MET A 346 2.13 7.73 0.10
CA MET A 346 2.99 8.77 0.64
C MET A 346 3.69 8.25 1.90
N MET A 347 4.99 8.52 2.01
CA MET A 347 5.81 8.13 3.15
C MET A 347 6.39 9.38 3.83
N GLY A 348 6.20 9.48 5.14
CA GLY A 348 6.79 10.51 5.99
C GLY A 348 8.18 10.08 6.44
N LEU A 349 9.20 10.75 5.90
CA LEU A 349 10.61 10.55 6.21
C LEU A 349 11.16 11.73 7.02
N ALA A 350 12.42 11.63 7.46
CA ALA A 350 13.08 12.67 8.23
C ALA A 350 13.22 13.99 7.45
N ASP A 351 13.31 13.93 6.12
CA ASP A 351 13.46 15.07 5.22
C ASP A 351 12.13 15.55 4.61
N GLY A 352 11.00 14.91 4.93
CA GLY A 352 9.68 15.33 4.52
C GLY A 352 8.78 14.20 4.04
N TRP A 353 7.66 14.55 3.41
CA TRP A 353 6.77 13.59 2.77
C TRP A 353 7.26 13.31 1.36
N LYS A 354 7.27 12.03 0.96
CA LYS A 354 7.66 11.60 -0.38
C LYS A 354 6.65 10.63 -0.97
N VAL A 355 6.57 10.60 -2.29
CA VAL A 355 5.82 9.58 -3.04
C VAL A 355 6.57 8.26 -2.93
N ALA A 356 5.88 7.19 -2.53
CA ALA A 356 6.48 5.86 -2.48
C ALA A 356 6.92 5.44 -3.88
N ARG A 357 8.04 4.71 -3.97
CA ARG A 357 8.64 4.20 -5.20
C ARG A 357 7.58 3.54 -6.10
N GLU A 358 6.80 2.63 -5.53
CA GLU A 358 5.80 1.84 -6.25
C GLU A 358 4.72 2.74 -6.87
N SER A 359 4.23 3.71 -6.12
CA SER A 359 3.27 4.69 -6.63
C SER A 359 3.87 5.58 -7.69
N TYR A 360 5.11 6.07 -7.51
CA TYR A 360 5.79 6.84 -8.54
C TYR A 360 5.90 6.04 -9.83
N CYS A 361 6.42 4.82 -9.76
CA CYS A 361 6.53 3.89 -10.89
C CYS A 361 5.18 3.63 -11.59
N GLY A 362 4.11 3.42 -10.83
CA GLY A 362 2.77 3.22 -11.38
C GLY A 362 2.22 4.47 -12.07
N LEU A 363 2.44 5.65 -11.49
CA LEU A 363 2.01 6.94 -12.03
C LEU A 363 2.78 7.32 -13.30
N THR A 364 4.05 6.93 -13.38
CA THR A 364 4.93 7.22 -14.53
C THR A 364 5.04 6.08 -15.52
N PHE A 365 4.36 4.95 -15.31
CA PHE A 365 4.44 3.75 -16.17
C PHE A 365 4.31 4.02 -17.68
N PRO A 366 3.49 5.00 -18.16
CA PRO A 366 3.45 5.33 -19.58
C PRO A 366 4.77 5.88 -20.17
N VAL A 367 5.70 6.29 -19.31
CA VAL A 367 6.94 7.01 -19.67
C VAL A 367 8.20 6.31 -19.13
N LEU A 368 8.07 5.61 -18.00
CA LEU A 368 9.18 5.06 -17.24
C LEU A 368 8.93 3.59 -16.89
N VAL A 369 9.92 2.75 -17.18
CA VAL A 369 9.93 1.34 -16.79
C VAL A 369 10.80 1.19 -15.54
N CYS A 370 10.17 1.14 -14.37
CA CYS A 370 10.90 0.88 -13.13
C CYS A 370 11.44 -0.55 -13.08
N PRO A 371 12.58 -0.78 -12.40
CA PRO A 371 12.97 -2.14 -12.08
C PRO A 371 11.88 -2.83 -11.25
N ALA A 372 11.73 -4.14 -11.44
CA ALA A 372 10.79 -4.94 -10.67
C ALA A 372 11.13 -4.83 -9.16
N PHE A 373 10.10 -4.88 -8.33
CA PHE A 373 10.08 -4.59 -6.88
C PHE A 373 11.28 -5.18 -6.09
N ASN A 374 12.34 -4.41 -5.87
CA ASN A 374 13.49 -4.82 -5.02
C ASN A 374 13.21 -4.60 -3.54
#